data_AF-A0A4Q1VUW3-F1
#
_entry.id   AF-A0A4Q1VUW3-F1
#
_cell.length_a   1.000
_cell.length_b   1.000
_cell.length_c   1.000
_cell.angle_alpha   90.00
_cell.angle_beta   90.00
_cell.angle_gamma   90.00
#
_symmetry.space_group_name_H-M   'P 1'
#
loop_
_entity.id
_entity.type
_entity.pdbx_description
1 polymer ?
#
loop_
_entity_poly.entity_id
_entity_poly.type
_entity_poly.pdbx_seq_one_letter_code
_entity_poly.pdbx_strand_id
1 'polypeptide(L)'
;MKPRDILFRACGLAAMMLHAAMPPAQAQAPKLTTEDVVRLLRIAVMTNWVTAECETRYAGELAPMLLTTTESLLRTADADDVARFRDETQKNVQSFPTKDEACRSATDYLKSVQ
;
A
#
# COMPACT_ATOMS: atom_id res chain seq x y z
N MET A 1 -40.96 11.15 8.70
CA MET A 1 -39.67 10.49 8.37
C MET A 1 -38.96 11.30 7.29
N LYS A 2 -37.70 11.71 7.57
CA LYS A 2 -36.63 12.18 6.64
C LYS A 2 -35.93 10.92 6.07
N PRO A 3 -34.99 10.97 5.08
CA PRO A 3 -34.23 12.11 4.51
C PRO A 3 -34.39 12.24 2.97
N ARG A 4 -34.29 13.39 2.31
CA ARG A 4 -33.16 14.34 2.10
C ARG A 4 -31.97 13.73 1.36
N ASP A 5 -32.14 13.54 0.05
CA ASP A 5 -31.05 13.40 -0.92
C ASP A 5 -30.29 14.72 -1.03
N ILE A 6 -29.03 14.69 -0.62
CA ILE A 6 -28.10 15.81 -0.69
C ILE A 6 -27.47 15.81 -2.08
N LEU A 7 -27.77 16.89 -2.81
CA LEU A 7 -27.00 17.38 -3.95
C LEU A 7 -25.48 17.28 -3.69
N PHE A 8 -24.76 16.53 -4.52
CA PHE A 8 -23.37 16.84 -4.85
C PHE A 8 -23.30 17.34 -6.29
N ARG A 9 -23.37 18.66 -6.41
CA ARG A 9 -22.96 19.43 -7.58
C ARG A 9 -21.43 19.44 -7.63
N ALA A 10 -20.90 19.53 -8.85
CA ALA A 10 -19.52 19.85 -9.24
C ALA A 10 -18.59 18.67 -9.55
N CYS A 11 -18.62 18.23 -10.81
CA CYS A 11 -17.38 18.03 -11.56
C CYS A 11 -17.52 18.83 -12.86
N GLY A 12 -16.83 19.97 -12.89
CA GLY A 12 -16.75 20.85 -14.05
C GLY A 12 -15.83 20.28 -15.14
N LEU A 13 -16.25 20.51 -16.38
CA LEU A 13 -15.44 20.90 -17.53
C LEU A 13 -13.98 20.40 -17.57
N ALA A 14 -13.79 19.19 -18.10
CA ALA A 14 -12.56 18.82 -18.82
C ALA A 14 -12.88 17.80 -19.94
N ALA A 15 -14.04 17.96 -20.58
CA ALA A 15 -14.46 17.15 -21.72
C ALA A 15 -14.46 18.02 -22.97
N MET A 16 -13.29 18.37 -23.50
CA MET A 16 -13.07 18.71 -24.91
C MET A 16 -11.59 19.00 -25.14
N MET A 17 -11.10 18.53 -26.27
CA MET A 17 -9.73 18.69 -26.79
C MET A 17 -8.72 17.67 -26.27
N LEU A 18 -8.81 16.43 -26.75
CA LEU A 18 -7.71 15.74 -27.45
C LEU A 18 -8.24 14.42 -28.03
N HIS A 19 -9.11 14.50 -29.04
CA HIS A 19 -9.50 13.36 -29.88
C HIS A 19 -8.72 13.42 -31.19
N ALA A 20 -7.43 13.09 -31.14
CA ALA A 20 -6.66 12.87 -32.36
C ALA A 20 -5.67 11.73 -32.15
N ALA A 21 -5.96 10.62 -32.84
CA ALA A 21 -5.04 9.55 -33.19
C ALA A 21 -4.48 8.69 -32.03
N MET A 22 -5.28 7.73 -31.56
CA MET A 22 -4.84 6.37 -31.27
C MET A 22 -6.09 5.49 -31.04
N PRO A 23 -6.16 4.25 -31.54
CA PRO A 23 -7.24 3.35 -31.17
C PRO A 23 -7.24 3.19 -29.64
N PRO A 24 -8.41 3.16 -28.98
CA PRO A 24 -8.46 2.88 -27.56
C PRO A 24 -8.18 1.38 -27.43
N ALA A 25 -6.90 1.00 -27.47
CA ALA A 25 -6.44 0.02 -26.51
C ALA A 25 -6.72 0.69 -25.17
N GLN A 26 -7.95 0.52 -24.67
CA GLN A 26 -8.24 0.64 -23.26
C GLN A 26 -7.15 -0.23 -22.63
N ALA A 27 -6.10 0.41 -22.14
CA ALA A 27 -5.24 -0.16 -21.15
C ALA A 27 -6.18 -0.41 -19.97
N GLN A 28 -6.89 -1.55 -20.03
CA GLN A 28 -7.69 -2.05 -18.95
C GLN A 28 -6.65 -2.25 -17.87
N ALA A 29 -6.56 -1.28 -16.96
CA ALA A 29 -5.72 -1.38 -15.79
C ALA A 29 -6.00 -2.77 -15.21
N PRO A 30 -4.97 -3.60 -14.99
CA PRO A 30 -5.17 -4.96 -14.52
C PRO A 30 -6.09 -4.91 -13.30
N LYS A 31 -7.18 -5.68 -13.34
CA LYS A 31 -8.09 -5.77 -12.20
C LYS A 31 -7.29 -6.40 -11.06
N LEU A 32 -6.98 -5.58 -10.06
CA LEU A 32 -6.38 -6.04 -8.81
C LEU A 32 -7.29 -7.11 -8.21
N THR A 33 -6.75 -8.30 -7.99
CA THR A 33 -7.45 -9.35 -7.27
C THR A 33 -7.44 -9.06 -5.77
N THR A 34 -8.32 -9.70 -5.01
CA THR A 34 -8.28 -9.63 -3.54
C THR A 34 -6.93 -10.07 -2.99
N GLU A 35 -6.30 -11.07 -3.62
CA GLU A 35 -4.96 -11.56 -3.23
C GLU A 35 -3.87 -10.50 -3.46
N ASP A 36 -3.96 -9.74 -4.56
CA ASP A 36 -3.03 -8.65 -4.84
C ASP A 36 -3.16 -7.53 -3.79
N VAL A 37 -4.39 -7.17 -3.42
CA VAL A 37 -4.65 -6.16 -2.38
C VAL A 37 -4.10 -6.62 -1.02
N VAL A 38 -4.35 -7.88 -0.66
CA VAL A 38 -3.81 -8.49 0.57
C VAL A 38 -2.28 -8.45 0.58
N ARG A 39 -1.65 -8.82 -0.54
CA ARG A 39 -0.19 -8.80 -0.67
C ARG A 39 0.35 -7.39 -0.52
N LEU A 40 -0.23 -6.42 -1.23
CA LEU A 40 0.19 -5.02 -1.16
C LEU A 40 0.05 -4.45 0.25
N LEU A 41 -1.04 -4.79 0.95
CA LEU A 41 -1.25 -4.34 2.32
C LEU A 41 -0.21 -4.94 3.28
N ARG A 42 0.11 -6.24 3.13
CA ARG A 42 1.19 -6.88 3.90
C ARG A 42 2.54 -6.19 3.65
N ILE A 43 2.86 -5.88 2.39
CA ILE A 43 4.10 -5.17 2.02
C ILE A 43 4.14 -3.78 2.66
N ALA A 44 3.05 -3.03 2.59
CA ALA A 44 2.99 -1.67 3.15
C ALA A 44 3.10 -1.68 4.68
N VAL A 45 2.40 -2.59 5.37
CA VAL A 45 2.50 -2.72 6.82
C VAL A 45 3.93 -3.10 7.24
N MET A 46 4.56 -4.03 6.54
CA MET A 46 5.92 -4.45 6.85
C MET A 46 6.95 -3.38 6.54
N THR A 47 6.77 -2.63 5.44
CA THR A 47 7.60 -1.46 5.11
C THR A 47 7.47 -0.38 6.20
N ASN A 48 6.25 -0.11 6.65
CA ASN A 48 6.00 0.83 7.74
C ASN A 48 6.65 0.37 9.06
N TRP A 49 6.61 -0.94 9.35
CA TRP A 49 7.28 -1.47 10.53
C TRP A 49 8.81 -1.34 10.44
N VAL A 50 9.43 -1.72 9.31
CA VAL A 50 10.89 -1.57 9.12
C VAL A 50 11.32 -0.12 9.26
N THR A 51 10.57 0.82 8.67
CA THR A 51 10.92 2.25 8.72
C THR A 51 10.73 2.88 10.10
N ALA A 52 9.77 2.40 10.89
CA ALA A 52 9.51 2.92 12.24
C ALA A 52 10.39 2.27 13.32
N GLU A 53 10.64 0.96 13.21
CA GLU A 53 11.22 0.17 14.28
C GLU A 53 12.68 -0.22 14.03
N CYS A 54 13.13 -0.33 12.79
CA CYS A 54 14.49 -0.77 12.48
C CYS A 54 15.45 0.43 12.32
N GLU A 55 16.74 0.14 12.47
CA GLU A 55 17.79 1.14 12.21
C GLU A 55 17.78 1.60 10.74
N THR A 56 18.25 2.83 10.49
CA THR A 56 18.27 3.45 9.16
C THR A 56 18.98 2.60 8.10
N ARG A 57 19.94 1.75 8.50
CA ARG A 57 20.62 0.84 7.55
C ARG A 57 19.66 -0.11 6.84
N TYR A 58 18.60 -0.58 7.51
CA TYR A 58 17.62 -1.50 6.93
C TYR A 58 16.64 -0.77 6.02
N ALA A 59 16.08 0.35 6.52
CA ALA A 59 15.19 1.18 5.72
C ALA A 59 15.87 1.75 4.46
N GLY A 60 17.19 2.00 4.54
CA GLY A 60 18.01 2.46 3.41
C GLY A 60 18.20 1.44 2.29
N GLU A 61 17.90 0.15 2.53
CA GLU A 61 17.93 -0.90 1.51
C GLU A 61 16.61 -1.03 0.73
N LEU A 62 15.55 -0.33 1.14
CA LEU A 62 14.24 -0.42 0.50
C LEU A 62 14.13 0.55 -0.68
N ALA A 63 13.46 0.12 -1.76
CA ALA A 63 13.20 0.99 -2.90
C ALA A 63 12.45 2.27 -2.46
N PRO A 64 12.84 3.45 -2.99
CA PRO A 64 12.16 4.71 -2.68
C PRO A 64 10.66 4.67 -2.99
N MET A 65 10.24 3.87 -3.98
CA MET A 65 8.83 3.69 -4.32
C MET A 65 8.04 3.07 -3.17
N LEU A 66 8.58 2.08 -2.45
CA LEU A 66 7.92 1.49 -1.29
C LEU A 66 7.75 2.53 -0.18
N LEU A 67 8.81 3.29 0.12
CA LEU A 67 8.80 4.30 1.17
C LEU A 67 7.76 5.41 0.89
N THR A 68 7.68 5.85 -0.36
CA THR A 68 6.77 6.94 -0.77
C THR A 68 5.32 6.51 -0.91
N THR A 69 5.05 5.26 -1.27
CA THR A 69 3.68 4.76 -1.49
C THR A 69 3.04 4.16 -0.24
N THR A 70 3.85 3.67 0.71
CA THR A 70 3.37 2.97 1.92
C THR A 70 2.34 3.77 2.69
N GLU A 71 2.63 5.03 3.03
CA GLU A 71 1.71 5.84 3.84
C GLU A 71 0.38 6.09 3.10
N SER A 72 0.44 6.32 1.79
CA SER A 72 -0.78 6.50 0.99
C SER A 72 -1.61 5.21 0.99
N LEU A 73 -0.98 4.06 0.79
CA LEU A 73 -1.66 2.77 0.73
C LEU A 73 -2.35 2.45 2.07
N LEU A 74 -1.64 2.62 3.17
CA LEU A 74 -2.18 2.39 4.51
C LEU A 74 -3.32 3.35 4.88
N ARG A 75 -3.30 4.60 4.39
CA ARG A 75 -4.39 5.56 4.63
C ARG A 75 -5.65 5.24 3.81
N THR A 76 -5.51 4.62 2.65
CA THR A 76 -6.64 4.27 1.77
C THR A 76 -7.22 2.89 2.05
N ALA A 77 -6.48 2.03 2.74
CA ALA A 77 -6.93 0.69 3.09
C ALA A 77 -7.97 0.70 4.22
N ASP A 78 -8.75 -0.37 4.30
CA ASP A 78 -9.67 -0.58 5.41
C ASP A 78 -8.90 -0.66 6.75
N ALA A 79 -9.41 0.03 7.77
CA ALA A 79 -8.72 0.16 9.05
C ALA A 79 -8.61 -1.16 9.81
N ASP A 80 -9.62 -2.05 9.70
CA ASP A 80 -9.62 -3.34 10.36
C ASP A 80 -8.63 -4.29 9.67
N ASP A 81 -8.53 -4.23 8.34
CA ASP A 81 -7.50 -4.97 7.60
C ASP A 81 -6.09 -4.48 7.95
N VAL A 82 -5.86 -3.15 8.00
CA VAL A 82 -4.57 -2.58 8.43
C VAL A 82 -4.21 -3.05 9.85
N ALA A 83 -5.17 -3.03 10.78
CA ALA A 83 -4.95 -3.48 12.15
C ALA A 83 -4.61 -4.98 12.20
N ARG A 84 -5.33 -5.82 11.45
CA ARG A 84 -5.05 -7.25 11.35
C ARG A 84 -3.64 -7.52 10.84
N PHE A 85 -3.22 -6.89 9.74
CA PHE A 85 -1.88 -7.10 9.19
C PHE A 85 -0.77 -6.55 10.08
N ARG A 86 -1.03 -5.48 10.85
CA ARG A 86 -0.10 -4.98 11.86
C ARG A 86 0.10 -6.00 12.97
N ASP A 87 -0.97 -6.61 13.47
CA ASP A 87 -0.91 -7.67 14.47
C ASP A 87 -0.19 -8.92 13.94
N GLU A 88 -0.49 -9.35 12.71
CA GLU A 88 0.24 -10.45 12.04
C GLU A 88 1.75 -10.15 11.93
N THR A 89 2.09 -8.93 11.50
CA THR A 89 3.49 -8.49 11.39
C THR A 89 4.15 -8.50 12.75
N GLN A 90 3.48 -7.97 13.78
CA GLN A 90 4.00 -7.93 15.15
C GLN A 90 4.27 -9.34 15.70
N LYS A 91 3.31 -10.27 15.51
CA LYS A 91 3.48 -11.68 15.90
C LYS A 91 4.64 -12.34 15.16
N ASN A 92 4.76 -12.09 13.85
CA ASN A 92 5.84 -12.62 13.04
C ASN A 92 7.21 -12.12 13.52
N VAL A 93 7.38 -10.81 13.74
CA VAL A 93 8.68 -10.24 14.16
C VAL A 93 9.05 -10.65 15.58
N GLN A 94 8.07 -10.89 16.46
CA GLN A 94 8.30 -11.44 17.80
C GLN A 94 8.72 -12.91 17.80
N SER A 95 8.54 -13.63 16.69
CA SER A 95 9.01 -15.03 16.58
C SER A 95 10.52 -15.15 16.40
N PHE A 96 11.20 -14.05 16.06
CA PHE A 96 12.64 -14.03 15.87
C PHE A 96 13.38 -13.92 17.22
N PRO A 97 14.52 -14.60 17.39
CA PRO A 97 15.35 -14.52 18.59
C PRO A 97 15.82 -13.09 18.92
N THR A 98 16.04 -12.25 17.91
CA THR A 98 16.50 -10.88 18.08
C THR A 98 15.79 -9.89 17.15
N LYS A 99 15.77 -8.61 17.55
CA LYS A 99 15.25 -7.51 16.71
C LYS A 99 16.05 -7.35 15.41
N ASP A 100 17.37 -7.55 15.45
CA ASP A 100 18.25 -7.49 14.27
C ASP A 100 17.87 -8.53 13.21
N GLU A 101 17.62 -9.77 13.64
CA GLU A 101 17.19 -10.85 12.76
C GLU A 101 15.80 -10.59 12.17
N ALA A 102 14.86 -10.08 12.97
CA ALA A 102 13.54 -9.67 12.48
C ALA A 102 13.65 -8.56 11.43
N CYS A 103 14.45 -7.52 11.70
CA CYS A 103 14.68 -6.41 10.78
C CYS A 103 15.34 -6.89 9.48
N ARG A 104 16.34 -7.78 9.56
CA ARG A 104 17.00 -8.38 8.40
C ARG A 104 16.03 -9.20 7.57
N SER A 105 15.29 -10.12 8.21
CA SER A 105 14.33 -10.99 7.52
C SER A 105 13.20 -10.20 6.86
N ALA A 106 12.64 -9.19 7.53
CA ALA A 106 11.62 -8.31 6.96
C ALA A 106 12.17 -7.51 5.77
N THR A 107 13.39 -6.98 5.87
CA THR A 107 14.05 -6.24 4.79
C THR A 107 14.33 -7.15 3.59
N ASP A 108 14.83 -8.37 3.81
CA ASP A 108 15.08 -9.35 2.76
C ASP A 108 13.77 -9.78 2.07
N TYR A 109 12.70 -9.99 2.83
CA TYR A 109 11.38 -10.23 2.25
C TYR A 109 10.94 -9.06 1.37
N LEU A 110 11.01 -7.83 1.89
CA LEU A 110 10.64 -6.65 1.12
C LEU A 110 11.47 -6.53 -0.15
N LYS A 111 12.79 -6.82 -0.11
CA LYS A 111 13.69 -6.90 -1.28
C LYS A 111 13.29 -7.94 -2.31
N SER A 112 12.70 -9.05 -1.89
CA SER A 112 12.25 -10.10 -2.81
C SER A 112 10.97 -9.75 -3.59
N VAL A 113 10.24 -8.72 -3.17
CA VAL A 113 8.95 -8.32 -3.77
C VAL A 113 8.97 -6.94 -4.44
N GLN A 114 10.15 -6.32 -4.55
CA GLN A 114 10.38 -5.06 -5.27
C GLN A 114 10.61 -5.30 -6.75
#